data_AF-G3ALX4-F1
#
_entry.id   AF-G3ALX4-F1
#
_cell.length_a   1.000
_cell.length_b   1.000
_cell.length_c   1.000
_cell.angle_alpha   90.00
_cell.angle_beta   90.00
_cell.angle_gamma   90.00
#
_symmetry.space_group_name_H-M   'P 1'
#
loop_
_entity.id
_entity.type
_entity.pdbx_description
1 polymer ?
#
loop_
_entity_poly.entity_id
_entity_poly.type
_entity_poly.pdbx_seq_one_letter_code
_entity_poly.pdbx_strand_id
1 'polypeptide(L)'
;MSDKEEYTTEICHTLTANSASKCLITGDGNEFVILGNQKYYRHELMHALSGLAPVPTKTTKYGQAECLGLFSTSFNVLILGTYLACEMSFTNLAVCGYYFIGGLLQFLSGCWCFVTGNTFGYTAFCSFGAFWLTFGAIYTPGFGILEAYKDHPEQLYQGVGFLLLGYAILTTGLLSFTFKTTYTFIFFIFTLDLTVTVLSIAYFTNSAPLFRAGGIIGMINGISGWYETFLLMSNPQNTYWVPRQLPVPVKKSQ
;
A
#
# COMPACT_ATOMS: atom_id res chain seq x y z
N MET A 1 -9.05 25.03 -21.27
CA MET A 1 -8.03 24.26 -22.03
C MET A 1 -8.37 22.81 -21.80
N SER A 2 -8.71 22.06 -22.84
CA SER A 2 -9.20 20.67 -22.67
C SER A 2 -8.06 19.72 -22.32
N ASP A 3 -8.31 18.63 -21.59
CA ASP A 3 -7.29 17.62 -21.19
C ASP A 3 -6.45 17.10 -22.36
N LYS A 4 -6.99 17.18 -23.59
CA LYS A 4 -6.28 16.79 -24.81
C LYS A 4 -5.22 17.81 -25.27
N GLU A 5 -5.37 19.09 -24.95
CA GLU A 5 -4.39 20.13 -25.27
C GLU A 5 -3.16 20.04 -24.37
N GLU A 6 -3.38 19.87 -23.07
CA GLU A 6 -2.33 19.75 -22.06
C GLU A 6 -1.42 18.54 -22.34
N TYR A 7 -2.02 17.40 -22.67
CA TYR A 7 -1.31 16.18 -23.02
C TYR A 7 -0.42 16.30 -24.28
N THR A 8 -0.86 17.04 -25.30
CA THR A 8 -0.04 17.27 -26.51
C THR A 8 1.11 18.23 -26.25
N THR A 9 0.89 19.26 -25.43
CA THR A 9 1.95 20.18 -25.03
C THR A 9 3.04 19.47 -24.23
N GLU A 10 2.67 18.55 -23.33
CA GLU A 10 3.61 17.75 -22.53
C GLU A 10 4.47 16.78 -23.37
N ILE A 11 3.88 16.13 -24.37
CA ILE A 11 4.62 15.29 -25.33
C ILE A 11 5.60 16.14 -26.15
N CYS A 12 5.17 17.31 -26.62
CA CYS A 12 6.07 18.20 -27.36
C CYS A 12 7.24 18.66 -26.49
N HIS A 13 7.00 19.05 -25.24
CA HIS A 13 8.08 19.39 -24.31
C HIS A 13 9.06 18.23 -24.12
N THR A 14 8.56 17.01 -23.96
CA THR A 14 9.39 15.81 -23.80
C THR A 14 10.26 15.53 -25.04
N LEU A 15 9.71 15.71 -26.25
CA LEU A 15 10.45 15.55 -27.50
C LEU A 15 11.52 16.64 -27.69
N THR A 16 11.22 17.88 -27.30
CA THR A 16 12.19 18.99 -27.35
C THR A 16 13.28 18.93 -26.27
N ALA A 17 13.04 18.20 -25.18
CA ALA A 17 14.04 18.02 -24.13
C ALA A 17 15.18 17.09 -24.57
N ASN A 18 14.91 16.14 -25.46
CA ASN A 18 15.89 15.17 -25.98
C ASN A 18 16.44 15.52 -27.38
N SER A 19 15.88 16.51 -28.06
CA SER A 19 16.34 16.98 -29.37
C SER A 19 16.17 18.49 -29.43
N ALA A 20 17.21 19.24 -29.84
CA ALA A 20 17.24 20.70 -29.95
C ALA A 20 16.31 21.27 -31.05
N SER A 21 15.23 20.57 -31.38
CA SER A 21 14.28 20.91 -32.44
C SER A 21 13.07 21.63 -31.82
N LYS A 22 12.74 22.82 -32.32
CA LYS A 22 11.55 23.58 -31.88
C LYS A 22 10.27 22.83 -32.29
N CYS A 23 9.37 22.56 -31.33
CA CYS A 23 7.99 22.13 -31.60
C CYS A 23 7.10 23.38 -31.76
N LEU A 24 6.39 23.48 -32.89
CA LEU A 24 5.44 24.55 -33.16
C LEU A 24 4.08 23.95 -33.54
N ILE A 25 3.02 24.41 -32.87
CA ILE A 25 1.63 24.04 -33.21
C ILE A 25 1.07 25.13 -34.13
N THR A 26 0.43 24.74 -35.23
CA THR A 26 -0.07 25.68 -36.25
C THR A 26 -1.37 25.19 -36.90
N GLY A 27 -2.05 26.10 -37.60
CA GLY A 27 -3.35 25.91 -38.25
C GLY A 27 -4.50 26.55 -37.49
N ASP A 28 -5.59 26.89 -38.19
CA ASP A 28 -6.76 27.58 -37.63
C ASP A 28 -7.46 26.78 -36.52
N GLY A 29 -7.19 25.47 -36.46
CA GLY A 29 -7.67 24.55 -35.42
C GLY A 29 -6.58 23.80 -34.66
N ASN A 30 -5.32 24.28 -34.64
CA ASN A 30 -4.19 23.59 -33.98
C ASN A 30 -3.97 22.14 -34.46
N GLU A 31 -4.22 21.88 -35.74
CA GLU A 31 -4.27 20.53 -36.33
C GLU A 31 -2.89 19.98 -36.74
N PHE A 32 -1.88 20.84 -36.78
CA PHE A 32 -0.52 20.49 -37.20
C PHE A 32 0.50 20.69 -36.10
N VAL A 33 1.47 19.78 -36.05
CA VAL A 33 2.66 19.87 -35.20
C VAL A 33 3.89 19.85 -36.11
N ILE A 34 4.69 20.91 -36.04
CA ILE A 34 5.98 21.00 -36.73
C ILE A 34 7.06 20.58 -35.75
N LEU A 35 7.83 19.54 -36.09
CA LEU A 35 8.99 19.09 -35.35
C LEU A 35 10.23 19.32 -36.23
N GLY A 36 11.05 20.30 -35.86
CA GLY A 36 12.20 20.70 -36.69
C GLY A 36 11.73 21.28 -38.03
N ASN A 37 12.03 20.58 -39.13
CA ASN A 37 11.67 21.02 -40.49
C ASN A 37 10.54 20.18 -41.13
N GLN A 38 9.88 19.32 -40.35
CA GLN A 38 8.83 18.41 -40.84
C GLN A 38 7.48 18.72 -40.18
N LYS A 39 6.42 18.72 -41.00
CA LYS A 39 5.05 19.02 -40.59
C LYS A 39 4.25 17.72 -40.50
N TYR A 40 3.67 17.46 -39.33
CA TYR A 40 2.85 16.28 -39.07
C TYR A 40 1.42 16.67 -38.71
N TYR A 41 0.46 15.82 -39.09
CA TYR A 41 -0.89 15.93 -38.55
C TYR A 41 -0.90 15.50 -37.09
N ARG A 42 -1.52 16.32 -36.24
CA ARG A 42 -1.59 16.07 -34.79
C ARG A 42 -2.20 14.71 -34.49
N HIS A 43 -3.27 14.32 -35.16
CA HIS A 43 -3.94 13.03 -34.90
C HIS A 43 -3.07 11.82 -35.28
N GLU A 44 -2.31 11.90 -36.38
CA GLU A 44 -1.38 10.83 -36.80
C GLU A 44 -0.18 10.74 -35.86
N LEU A 45 0.38 11.89 -35.46
CA LEU A 45 1.47 11.93 -34.49
C LEU A 45 1.03 11.35 -33.15
N MET A 46 -0.16 11.72 -32.68
CA MET A 46 -0.73 11.18 -31.44
C MET A 46 -1.02 9.67 -31.53
N HIS A 47 -1.45 9.17 -32.70
CA HIS A 47 -1.67 7.75 -32.93
C HIS A 47 -0.35 6.97 -33.03
N ALA A 48 0.69 7.54 -33.63
CA ALA A 48 2.02 6.94 -33.70
C ALA A 48 2.70 6.91 -32.32
N LEU A 49 2.47 7.94 -31.50
CA LEU A 49 3.05 8.08 -30.18
C LEU A 49 2.21 7.43 -29.07
N SER A 50 0.97 6.99 -29.33
CA SER A 50 0.16 6.31 -28.31
C SER A 50 0.76 4.98 -27.82
N GLY A 51 1.71 4.41 -28.55
CA GLY A 51 2.49 3.24 -28.12
C GLY A 51 3.80 3.58 -27.39
N LEU A 52 4.23 4.84 -27.43
CA LEU A 52 5.45 5.36 -26.79
C LEU A 52 5.15 6.34 -25.66
N ALA A 53 3.88 6.73 -25.50
CA ALA A 53 3.47 7.64 -24.48
C ALA A 53 3.78 7.06 -23.10
N PRO A 54 4.44 7.84 -22.22
CA PRO A 54 4.49 7.52 -20.81
C PRO A 54 3.06 7.24 -20.36
N VAL A 55 2.86 6.11 -19.66
CA VAL A 55 1.61 5.84 -18.97
C VAL A 55 1.30 7.10 -18.16
N PRO A 56 0.14 7.75 -18.36
CA PRO A 56 -0.17 9.00 -17.68
C PRO A 56 -0.01 8.78 -16.18
N THR A 57 1.03 9.38 -15.62
CA THR A 57 1.22 9.41 -14.18
C THR A 57 0.07 10.24 -13.65
N LYS A 58 -0.83 9.61 -12.89
CA LYS A 58 -1.93 10.31 -12.22
C LYS A 58 -1.29 11.39 -11.34
N THR A 59 -1.27 12.63 -11.79
CA THR A 59 -0.71 13.76 -11.06
C THR A 59 -1.69 14.10 -9.95
N THR A 60 -1.57 13.42 -8.82
CA THR A 60 -2.37 13.76 -7.64
C THR A 60 -1.90 15.10 -7.12
N LYS A 61 -2.84 16.03 -6.89
CA LYS A 61 -2.57 17.34 -6.26
C LYS A 61 -1.92 17.20 -4.88
N TYR A 62 -2.06 16.03 -4.24
CA TYR A 62 -1.57 15.70 -2.92
C TYR A 62 -0.57 14.54 -2.97
N GLY A 63 0.22 14.36 -1.91
CA GLY A 63 1.05 13.18 -1.73
C GLY A 63 0.24 11.89 -1.62
N GLN A 64 0.89 10.75 -1.88
CA GLN A 64 0.28 9.42 -1.79
C GLN A 64 0.20 8.98 -0.32
N ALA A 65 -1.00 9.03 0.25
CA ALA A 65 -1.24 8.70 1.65
C ALA A 65 -0.95 7.23 1.99
N GLU A 66 -1.10 6.35 1.01
CA GLU A 66 -0.92 4.91 1.11
C GLU A 66 0.48 4.55 1.62
N CYS A 67 1.47 5.37 1.27
CA CYS A 67 2.84 5.21 1.74
C CYS A 67 2.92 5.17 3.27
N LEU A 68 2.21 6.06 3.97
CA LEU A 68 2.24 6.10 5.44
C LEU A 68 1.55 4.89 6.06
N GLY A 69 0.47 4.40 5.44
CA GLY A 69 -0.25 3.22 5.89
C GLY A 69 0.57 1.95 5.71
N LEU A 70 1.28 1.83 4.58
CA LEU A 70 2.22 0.74 4.32
C LEU A 70 3.40 0.77 5.27
N PHE A 71 4.02 1.94 5.49
CA PHE A 71 5.08 2.11 6.49
C PHE A 71 4.61 1.62 7.86
N SER A 72 3.46 2.10 8.32
CA SER A 72 2.92 1.75 9.64
C SER A 72 2.67 0.24 9.78
N THR A 73 2.03 -0.37 8.78
CA THR A 73 1.79 -1.82 8.76
C THR A 73 3.11 -2.58 8.81
N SER A 74 4.05 -2.22 7.94
CA SER A 74 5.33 -2.89 7.78
C SER A 74 6.16 -2.83 9.06
N PHE A 75 6.20 -1.66 9.69
CA PHE A 75 6.90 -1.43 10.94
C PHE A 75 6.33 -2.29 12.07
N ASN A 76 5.01 -2.25 12.31
CA ASN A 76 4.40 -2.97 13.42
C ASN A 76 4.37 -4.47 13.21
N VAL A 77 4.06 -4.94 11.99
CA VAL A 77 4.04 -6.38 11.71
C VAL A 77 5.45 -6.97 11.76
N LEU A 78 6.50 -6.21 11.39
CA LEU A 78 7.87 -6.66 11.58
C LEU A 78 8.23 -6.82 13.06
N ILE A 79 7.88 -5.84 13.90
CA ILE A 79 8.09 -5.89 15.35
C ILE A 79 7.33 -7.07 15.98
N LEU A 80 6.04 -7.23 15.65
CA LEU A 80 5.23 -8.36 16.09
C LEU A 80 5.83 -9.70 15.63
N GLY A 81 6.28 -9.74 14.38
CA GLY A 81 6.92 -10.90 13.78
C GLY A 81 8.17 -11.32 14.56
N THR A 82 9.06 -10.37 14.85
CA THR A 82 10.27 -10.62 15.65
C THR A 82 9.94 -11.04 17.09
N TYR A 83 8.95 -10.41 17.72
CA TYR A 83 8.47 -10.80 19.05
C TYR A 83 8.07 -12.28 19.08
N LEU A 84 7.24 -12.72 18.13
CA LEU A 84 6.70 -14.07 18.09
C LEU A 84 7.69 -15.12 17.55
N ALA A 85 8.53 -14.75 16.58
CA ALA A 85 9.47 -15.67 15.93
C ALA A 85 10.73 -15.93 16.77
N CYS A 86 11.19 -14.91 17.49
CA CYS A 86 12.44 -14.92 18.26
C CYS A 86 12.23 -14.91 19.78
N GLU A 87 10.98 -14.95 20.26
CA GLU A 87 10.62 -14.98 21.69
C GLU A 87 11.24 -13.81 22.48
N MET A 88 11.38 -12.65 21.84
CA MET A 88 11.96 -11.45 22.46
C MET A 88 10.93 -10.74 23.33
N SER A 89 11.31 -10.19 24.49
CA SER A 89 10.37 -9.46 25.37
C SER A 89 10.59 -7.95 25.31
N PHE A 90 9.69 -7.23 24.62
CA PHE A 90 9.65 -5.76 24.59
C PHE A 90 8.21 -5.22 24.63
N THR A 91 7.28 -5.98 25.23
CA THR A 91 5.83 -5.73 25.19
C THR A 91 5.43 -4.32 25.61
N ASN A 92 6.08 -3.76 26.64
CA ASN A 92 5.76 -2.40 27.11
C ASN A 92 6.07 -1.32 26.07
N LEU A 93 7.15 -1.49 25.30
CA LEU A 93 7.48 -0.56 24.20
C LEU A 93 6.56 -0.77 23.00
N ALA A 94 6.14 -2.03 22.75
CA ALA A 94 5.22 -2.36 21.67
C ALA A 94 3.86 -1.66 21.81
N VAL A 95 3.37 -1.43 23.03
CA VAL A 95 2.12 -0.69 23.28
C VAL A 95 2.17 0.73 22.70
N CYS A 96 3.31 1.42 22.79
CA CYS A 96 3.48 2.73 22.14
C CYS A 96 3.39 2.62 20.61
N GLY A 97 3.99 1.56 20.04
CA GLY A 97 3.88 1.25 18.62
C GLY A 97 2.43 1.01 18.18
N TYR A 98 1.66 0.26 18.98
CA TYR A 98 0.25 -0.03 18.74
C TYR A 98 -0.60 1.23 18.68
N TYR A 99 -0.41 2.18 19.60
CA TYR A 99 -1.20 3.42 19.57
C TYR A 99 -0.79 4.39 18.48
N PHE A 100 0.50 4.68 18.36
CA PHE A 100 0.93 5.84 17.56
C PHE A 100 1.27 5.48 16.12
N ILE A 101 2.00 4.38 15.94
CA ILE A 101 2.44 3.97 14.60
C ILE A 101 1.35 3.12 13.98
N GLY A 102 1.05 1.96 14.56
CA GLY A 102 0.06 1.02 14.05
C GLY A 102 -1.35 1.60 14.06
N GLY A 103 -1.69 2.34 15.12
CA GLY A 103 -3.02 2.89 15.30
C GLY A 103 -3.23 4.22 14.59
N LEU A 104 -2.76 5.30 15.22
CA LEU A 104 -3.04 6.68 14.82
C LEU A 104 -2.50 7.00 13.42
N LEU A 105 -1.21 6.76 13.17
CA LEU A 105 -0.60 7.09 11.89
C LEU A 105 -1.25 6.32 10.73
N GLN A 106 -1.56 5.03 10.94
CA GLN A 106 -2.23 4.22 9.94
C GLN A 106 -3.67 4.68 9.70
N PHE A 107 -4.42 4.98 10.76
CA PHE A 107 -5.78 5.47 10.65
C PHE A 107 -5.84 6.80 9.88
N LEU A 108 -4.92 7.74 10.18
CA LEU A 108 -4.80 9.02 9.48
C LEU A 108 -4.46 8.83 7.99
N SER A 109 -3.58 7.88 7.65
CA SER A 109 -3.30 7.50 6.26
C SER A 109 -4.58 7.04 5.55
N GLY A 110 -5.40 6.21 6.20
CA GLY A 110 -6.69 5.79 5.68
C GLY A 110 -7.65 6.96 5.46
N CYS A 111 -7.79 7.87 6.42
CA CYS A 111 -8.62 9.07 6.27
C CYS A 111 -8.20 9.91 5.06
N TRP A 112 -6.90 9.99 4.76
CA TRP A 112 -6.42 10.73 3.60
C TRP A 112 -6.62 9.97 2.27
N CYS A 113 -6.63 8.63 2.31
CA CYS A 113 -7.05 7.81 1.17
C CYS A 113 -8.53 8.05 0.80
N PHE A 114 -9.39 8.32 1.80
CA PHE A 114 -10.77 8.73 1.53
C PHE A 114 -10.83 10.05 0.76
N VAL A 115 -10.01 11.04 1.15
CA VAL A 115 -9.91 12.34 0.46
C VAL A 115 -9.45 12.19 -0.99
N THR A 116 -8.53 11.26 -1.28
CA THR A 116 -8.04 11.00 -2.64
C THR A 116 -8.92 10.03 -3.45
N GLY A 117 -10.02 9.55 -2.89
CA GLY A 117 -10.95 8.62 -3.54
C GLY A 117 -10.44 7.17 -3.61
N ASN A 118 -9.39 6.81 -2.88
CA ASN A 118 -8.91 5.44 -2.78
C ASN A 118 -9.69 4.65 -1.71
N THR A 119 -10.78 4.01 -2.14
CA THR A 119 -11.64 3.20 -1.24
C THR A 119 -10.92 1.99 -0.67
N PHE A 120 -10.03 1.36 -1.45
CA PHE A 120 -9.24 0.22 -0.99
C PHE A 120 -8.32 0.65 0.16
N GLY A 121 -7.52 1.70 -0.05
CA GLY A 121 -6.60 2.24 0.94
C GLY A 121 -7.33 2.75 2.20
N TYR A 122 -8.44 3.48 2.01
CA TYR A 122 -9.27 3.94 3.12
C TYR A 122 -9.73 2.77 4.01
N THR A 123 -10.36 1.77 3.40
CA THR A 123 -10.92 0.62 4.13
C THR A 123 -9.80 -0.17 4.82
N ALA A 124 -8.71 -0.45 4.12
CA ALA A 124 -7.61 -1.22 4.65
C ALA A 124 -6.92 -0.49 5.82
N PHE A 125 -6.46 0.75 5.62
CA PHE A 125 -5.65 1.45 6.61
C PHE A 125 -6.46 1.93 7.82
N CYS A 126 -7.72 2.36 7.65
CA CYS A 126 -8.56 2.67 8.82
C CYS A 126 -8.88 1.41 9.65
N SER A 127 -9.18 0.28 9.00
CA SER A 127 -9.47 -0.97 9.72
C SER A 127 -8.25 -1.49 10.47
N PHE A 128 -7.07 -1.49 9.84
CA PHE A 128 -5.84 -1.90 10.53
C PHE A 128 -5.33 -0.87 11.54
N GLY A 129 -5.63 0.42 11.36
CA GLY A 129 -5.46 1.41 12.42
C GLY A 129 -6.29 1.06 13.66
N ALA A 130 -7.56 0.73 13.48
CA ALA A 130 -8.43 0.29 14.57
C ALA A 130 -7.96 -1.04 15.20
N PHE A 131 -7.43 -1.97 14.40
CA PHE A 131 -6.80 -3.21 14.88
C PHE A 131 -5.72 -2.91 15.92
N TRP A 132 -4.74 -2.09 15.56
CA TRP A 132 -3.62 -1.79 16.45
C TRP A 132 -4.05 -0.98 17.68
N LEU A 133 -4.98 -0.04 17.54
CA LEU A 133 -5.57 0.65 18.70
C LEU A 133 -6.26 -0.33 19.67
N THR A 134 -6.94 -1.36 19.13
CA THR A 134 -7.57 -2.41 19.94
C THR A 134 -6.52 -3.21 20.72
N PHE A 135 -5.42 -3.61 20.07
CA PHE A 135 -4.31 -4.27 20.76
C PHE A 135 -3.64 -3.35 21.80
N GLY A 136 -3.49 -2.06 21.49
CA GLY A 136 -3.04 -1.05 22.46
C GLY A 136 -3.92 -1.03 23.70
N ALA A 137 -5.24 -1.02 23.54
CA ALA A 137 -6.20 -1.03 24.64
C ALA A 137 -6.13 -2.32 25.47
N ILE A 138 -6.05 -3.49 24.81
CA ILE A 138 -5.92 -4.78 25.49
C ILE A 138 -4.73 -4.77 26.45
N TYR A 139 -3.55 -4.33 25.99
CA TYR A 139 -2.31 -4.37 26.77
C TYR A 139 -2.09 -3.16 27.69
N THR A 140 -2.99 -2.18 27.70
CA THR A 140 -2.89 -1.01 28.57
C THR A 140 -3.64 -1.27 29.88
N PRO A 141 -2.96 -1.29 31.05
CA PRO A 141 -3.62 -1.60 32.33
C PRO A 141 -4.82 -0.71 32.65
N GLY A 142 -4.81 0.55 32.20
CA GLY A 142 -5.90 1.50 32.42
C GLY A 142 -7.25 1.11 31.80
N PHE A 143 -7.27 0.25 30.78
CA PHE A 143 -8.52 -0.29 30.21
C PHE A 143 -9.02 -1.53 30.95
N GLY A 144 -8.21 -2.15 31.81
CA GLY A 144 -8.61 -3.28 32.66
C GLY A 144 -8.89 -4.61 31.92
N ILE A 145 -8.62 -4.69 30.60
CA ILE A 145 -8.97 -5.88 29.80
C ILE A 145 -8.23 -7.13 30.27
N LEU A 146 -6.90 -7.07 30.39
CA LEU A 146 -6.12 -8.24 30.84
C LEU A 146 -6.48 -8.67 32.27
N GLU A 147 -6.74 -7.71 33.18
CA GLU A 147 -7.12 -8.02 34.56
C GLU A 147 -8.48 -8.72 34.62
N ALA A 148 -9.44 -8.31 33.77
CA ALA A 148 -10.76 -8.93 33.70
C ALA A 148 -10.72 -10.42 33.29
N TYR A 149 -9.65 -10.87 32.63
CA TYR A 149 -9.46 -12.26 32.21
C TYR A 149 -8.45 -13.04 33.07
N LYS A 150 -7.98 -12.49 34.19
CA LYS A 150 -6.92 -13.10 35.01
C LYS A 150 -7.26 -14.51 35.51
N ASP A 151 -8.50 -14.73 35.91
CA ASP A 151 -8.99 -16.03 36.38
C ASP A 151 -9.39 -16.98 35.23
N HIS A 152 -9.53 -16.44 34.02
CA HIS A 152 -9.98 -17.14 32.81
C HIS A 152 -9.15 -16.78 31.57
N PRO A 153 -7.82 -17.03 31.59
CA PRO A 153 -6.93 -16.66 30.50
C PRO A 153 -7.31 -17.32 29.17
N GLU A 154 -7.92 -18.51 29.19
CA GLU A 154 -8.41 -19.19 28.01
C GLU A 154 -9.48 -18.39 27.25
N GLN A 155 -10.33 -17.64 27.95
CA GLN A 155 -11.36 -16.82 27.33
C GLN A 155 -10.75 -15.61 26.59
N LEU A 156 -9.67 -15.03 27.12
CA LEU A 156 -8.91 -14.00 26.43
C LEU A 156 -8.32 -14.53 25.12
N TYR A 157 -7.72 -15.72 25.14
CA TYR A 157 -7.16 -16.35 23.95
C TYR A 157 -8.23 -16.60 22.89
N GLN A 158 -9.40 -17.11 23.28
CA GLN A 158 -10.54 -17.30 22.38
C GLN A 158 -11.04 -15.96 21.81
N GLY A 159 -11.18 -14.94 22.66
CA GLY A 159 -11.62 -13.60 22.25
C GLY A 159 -10.68 -12.95 21.24
N VAL A 160 -9.36 -13.03 21.49
CA VAL A 160 -8.33 -12.55 20.53
C VAL A 160 -8.32 -13.39 19.26
N GLY A 161 -8.53 -14.71 19.36
CA GLY A 161 -8.70 -15.59 18.21
C GLY A 161 -9.84 -15.18 17.29
N PHE A 162 -11.01 -14.86 17.87
CA PHE A 162 -12.18 -14.36 17.13
C PHE A 162 -11.95 -12.97 16.53
N LEU A 163 -11.29 -12.07 17.27
CA LEU A 163 -10.89 -10.77 16.74
C LEU A 163 -10.04 -10.97 15.47
N LEU A 164 -8.99 -11.78 15.56
CA LEU A 164 -8.10 -12.07 14.43
C LEU A 164 -8.81 -12.80 13.28
N LEU A 165 -9.78 -13.66 13.56
CA LEU A 165 -10.59 -14.30 12.54
C LEU A 165 -11.38 -13.28 11.71
N GLY A 166 -11.96 -12.26 12.36
CA GLY A 166 -12.61 -11.15 11.66
C GLY A 166 -11.65 -10.41 10.73
N TYR A 167 -10.42 -10.17 11.18
CA TYR A 167 -9.38 -9.57 10.34
C TYR A 167 -8.88 -10.50 9.23
N ALA A 168 -8.82 -11.81 9.45
CA ALA A 168 -8.50 -12.79 8.41
C ALA A 168 -9.53 -12.78 7.28
N ILE A 169 -10.83 -12.71 7.61
CA ILE A 169 -11.89 -12.58 6.60
C ILE A 169 -11.73 -11.27 5.81
N LEU A 170 -11.46 -10.16 6.52
CA LEU A 170 -11.20 -8.86 5.88
C LEU A 170 -10.00 -8.92 4.93
N THR A 171 -8.87 -9.47 5.37
CA THR A 171 -7.65 -9.56 4.55
C THR A 171 -7.82 -10.46 3.36
N THR A 172 -8.52 -11.58 3.49
CA THR A 172 -8.82 -12.48 2.37
C THR A 172 -9.68 -11.76 1.34
N GLY A 173 -10.66 -10.96 1.78
CA GLY A 173 -11.44 -10.08 0.91
C GLY A 173 -10.55 -9.06 0.18
N LEU A 174 -9.68 -8.35 0.91
CA LEU A 174 -8.74 -7.39 0.33
C LEU A 174 -7.78 -8.04 -0.67
N LEU A 175 -7.26 -9.23 -0.37
CA LEU A 175 -6.39 -10.00 -1.27
C LEU A 175 -7.08 -10.28 -2.61
N SER A 176 -8.36 -10.64 -2.60
CA SER A 176 -9.10 -10.88 -3.85
C SER A 176 -9.18 -9.63 -4.75
N PHE A 177 -9.11 -8.44 -4.16
CA PHE A 177 -9.15 -7.16 -4.89
C PHE A 177 -7.77 -6.71 -5.39
N THR A 178 -6.68 -7.38 -5.02
CA THR A 178 -5.32 -7.00 -5.47
C THR A 178 -4.88 -7.71 -6.75
N PHE A 179 -5.61 -8.68 -7.27
CA PHE A 179 -5.18 -9.47 -8.45
C PHE A 179 -5.01 -8.69 -9.75
N LYS A 180 -5.43 -7.42 -9.80
CA LYS A 180 -5.21 -6.50 -10.94
C LYS A 180 -4.12 -5.44 -10.65
N THR A 181 -3.33 -5.62 -9.59
CA THR A 181 -2.30 -4.66 -9.16
C THR A 181 -0.89 -5.12 -9.59
N THR A 182 0.08 -5.14 -8.68
CA THR A 182 1.45 -5.64 -8.90
C THR A 182 1.66 -6.95 -8.16
N TYR A 183 2.56 -7.80 -8.66
CA TYR A 183 2.91 -9.05 -7.99
C TYR A 183 3.48 -8.84 -6.58
N THR A 184 4.24 -7.76 -6.39
CA THR A 184 4.84 -7.41 -5.10
C THR A 184 3.77 -6.99 -4.08
N PHE A 185 2.76 -6.23 -4.52
CA PHE A 185 1.64 -5.84 -3.67
C PHE A 185 0.71 -7.02 -3.34
N ILE A 186 0.47 -7.92 -4.29
CA ILE A 186 -0.26 -9.17 -4.04
C ILE A 186 0.48 -10.01 -3.01
N PHE A 187 1.81 -10.15 -3.14
CA PHE A 187 2.63 -10.91 -2.20
C PHE A 187 2.59 -10.30 -0.78
N PHE A 188 2.67 -8.97 -0.67
CA PHE A 188 2.50 -8.26 0.60
C PHE A 188 1.15 -8.60 1.25
N ILE A 189 0.03 -8.37 0.55
CA ILE A 189 -1.30 -8.64 1.14
C ILE A 189 -1.51 -10.13 1.42
N PHE A 190 -0.97 -11.03 0.59
CA PHE A 190 -1.04 -12.48 0.81
C PHE A 190 -0.29 -12.91 2.07
N THR A 191 0.92 -12.41 2.28
CA THR A 191 1.69 -12.74 3.49
C THR A 191 1.06 -12.12 4.74
N LEU A 192 0.47 -10.93 4.65
CA LEU A 192 -0.34 -10.35 5.71
C LEU A 192 -1.56 -11.22 6.06
N ASP A 193 -2.30 -11.69 5.05
CA ASP A 193 -3.46 -12.58 5.20
C ASP A 193 -3.08 -13.90 5.89
N LEU A 194 -1.96 -14.50 5.47
CA LEU A 194 -1.41 -15.68 6.14
C LEU A 194 -1.00 -15.39 7.58
N THR A 195 -0.36 -14.26 7.87
CA THR A 195 0.01 -13.88 9.24
C THR A 195 -1.21 -13.83 10.14
N VAL A 196 -2.26 -13.07 9.78
CA VAL A 196 -3.44 -12.93 10.63
C VAL A 196 -4.22 -14.25 10.77
N THR A 197 -4.27 -15.05 9.71
CA THR A 197 -4.94 -16.36 9.71
C THR A 197 -4.21 -17.35 10.62
N VAL A 198 -2.90 -17.48 10.48
CA VAL A 198 -2.09 -18.38 11.32
C VAL A 198 -2.13 -17.94 12.78
N LEU A 199 -2.08 -16.64 13.05
CA LEU A 199 -2.19 -16.13 14.42
C LEU A 199 -3.58 -16.39 15.01
N SER A 200 -4.67 -16.22 14.25
CA SER A 200 -6.01 -16.58 14.71
C SER A 200 -6.07 -18.05 15.16
N ILE A 201 -5.55 -18.97 14.35
CA ILE A 201 -5.47 -20.39 14.69
C ILE A 201 -4.57 -20.62 15.91
N ALA A 202 -3.43 -19.92 16.00
CA ALA A 202 -2.52 -20.01 17.14
C ALA A 202 -3.21 -19.63 18.45
N TYR A 203 -4.03 -18.57 18.45
CA TYR A 203 -4.81 -18.15 19.62
C TYR A 203 -5.92 -19.16 19.98
N PHE A 204 -6.65 -19.70 18.99
CA PHE A 204 -7.66 -20.72 19.26
C PHE A 204 -7.10 -22.04 19.79
N THR A 205 -5.92 -22.43 19.33
CA THR A 205 -5.28 -23.69 19.70
C THR A 205 -4.25 -23.55 20.83
N ASN A 206 -3.95 -22.32 21.23
CA ASN A 206 -2.87 -21.97 22.14
C ASN A 206 -1.53 -22.68 21.81
N SER A 207 -1.15 -22.64 20.53
CA SER A 207 -0.02 -23.43 20.00
C SER A 207 1.21 -22.56 19.77
N ALA A 208 2.25 -22.74 20.61
CA ALA A 208 3.53 -22.02 20.48
C ALA A 208 4.20 -22.17 19.09
N PRO A 209 4.22 -23.36 18.44
CA PRO A 209 4.71 -23.48 17.08
C PRO A 209 3.97 -22.62 16.06
N LEU A 210 2.63 -22.47 16.22
CA LEU A 210 1.83 -21.64 15.32
C LEU A 210 2.06 -20.14 15.55
N PHE A 211 2.25 -19.71 16.82
CA PHE A 211 2.69 -18.34 17.11
C PHE A 211 4.02 -18.03 16.41
N ARG A 212 4.99 -18.95 16.51
CA ARG A 212 6.29 -18.79 15.87
C ARG A 212 6.18 -18.76 14.34
N ALA A 213 5.37 -19.65 13.76
CA ALA A 213 5.12 -19.67 12.32
C ALA A 213 4.47 -18.37 11.83
N GLY A 214 3.43 -17.89 12.52
CA GLY A 214 2.79 -16.60 12.23
C GLY A 214 3.76 -15.43 12.37
N GLY A 215 4.66 -15.48 13.35
CA GLY A 215 5.74 -14.50 13.52
C GLY A 215 6.70 -14.45 12.34
N ILE A 216 7.18 -15.61 11.87
CA ILE A 216 8.09 -15.70 10.71
C ILE A 216 7.42 -15.15 9.45
N ILE A 217 6.17 -15.53 9.19
CA ILE A 217 5.39 -15.01 8.05
C ILE A 217 5.20 -13.49 8.20
N GLY A 218 4.93 -13.01 9.42
CA GLY A 218 4.83 -11.59 9.72
C GLY A 218 6.12 -10.82 9.43
N MET A 219 7.30 -11.39 9.74
CA MET A 219 8.57 -10.77 9.37
C MET A 219 8.74 -10.66 7.86
N ILE A 220 8.39 -11.71 7.12
CA ILE A 220 8.41 -11.70 5.64
C ILE A 220 7.48 -10.60 5.12
N ASN A 221 6.25 -10.53 5.64
CA ASN A 221 5.29 -9.49 5.31
C ASN A 221 5.85 -8.08 5.59
N GLY A 222 6.40 -7.86 6.78
CA GLY A 222 6.98 -6.58 7.17
C GLY A 222 8.09 -6.11 6.22
N ILE A 223 9.00 -7.02 5.84
CA ILE A 223 10.07 -6.73 4.87
C ILE A 223 9.49 -6.41 3.49
N SER A 224 8.49 -7.17 3.04
CA SER A 224 7.83 -6.90 1.75
C SER A 224 7.08 -5.57 1.73
N GLY A 225 6.47 -5.18 2.84
CA GLY A 225 5.77 -3.89 2.95
C GLY A 225 6.74 -2.70 3.01
N TRP A 226 7.95 -2.87 3.52
CA TRP A 226 9.01 -1.87 3.38
C TRP A 226 9.38 -1.63 1.92
N TYR A 227 9.44 -2.69 1.11
CA TYR A 227 9.63 -2.56 -0.34
C TYR A 227 8.49 -1.75 -0.98
N GLU A 228 7.23 -2.04 -0.66
CA GLU A 228 6.07 -1.28 -1.16
C GLU A 228 6.09 0.20 -0.70
N THR A 229 6.50 0.44 0.54
CA THR A 229 6.66 1.79 1.09
C THR A 229 7.69 2.59 0.29
N PHE A 230 8.87 2.02 0.06
CA PHE A 230 9.92 2.69 -0.71
C PHE A 230 9.54 2.85 -2.18
N LEU A 231 8.82 1.87 -2.75
CA LEU A 231 8.30 1.94 -4.11
C LEU A 231 7.39 3.16 -4.31
N LEU A 232 6.50 3.46 -3.36
CA LEU A 232 5.62 4.63 -3.43
C LEU A 232 6.33 5.96 -3.15
N MET A 233 7.40 5.97 -2.34
CA MET A 233 8.17 7.19 -2.06
C MET A 233 9.15 7.56 -3.17
N SER A 234 9.73 6.55 -3.82
CA SER A 234 10.81 6.74 -4.79
C SER A 234 10.31 7.39 -6.08
N ASN A 235 11.04 8.39 -6.56
CA ASN A 235 10.88 8.98 -7.88
C ASN A 235 12.25 9.46 -8.41
N PRO A 236 12.38 9.72 -9.72
CA PRO A 236 13.64 10.17 -10.30
C PRO A 236 14.18 11.49 -9.73
N GLN A 237 13.35 12.28 -9.03
CA GLN A 237 13.75 13.55 -8.41
C GLN A 237 14.41 13.35 -7.04
N ASN A 238 14.09 12.26 -6.32
CA ASN A 238 14.59 12.02 -4.96
C ASN A 238 15.54 10.82 -4.83
N THR A 239 15.64 9.95 -5.83
CA THR A 239 16.54 8.80 -5.80
C THR A 239 17.09 8.44 -7.19
N TYR A 240 18.32 7.94 -7.20
CA TYR A 240 18.95 7.35 -8.39
C TYR A 240 18.41 5.95 -8.72
N TRP A 241 17.78 5.29 -7.75
CA TRP A 241 17.23 3.95 -7.89
C TRP A 241 15.75 3.92 -7.54
N VAL A 242 14.92 3.64 -8.54
CA VAL A 242 13.48 3.47 -8.40
C VAL A 242 13.17 1.96 -8.45
N PRO A 243 12.58 1.35 -7.41
CA PRO A 243 12.18 -0.04 -7.44
C PRO A 243 11.17 -0.30 -8.57
N ARG A 244 11.25 -1.48 -9.19
CA ARG A 244 10.43 -1.81 -10.36
C ARG A 244 9.06 -2.33 -9.96
N GLN A 245 8.01 -1.69 -10.48
CA GLN A 245 6.66 -2.26 -10.42
C GLN A 245 6.53 -3.40 -11.43
N LEU A 246 6.10 -4.57 -10.96
CA LEU A 246 5.79 -5.72 -11.82
C LEU A 246 4.26 -5.88 -11.90
N PRO A 247 3.59 -5.22 -12.86
CA PRO A 247 2.14 -5.27 -12.96
C PRO A 247 1.65 -6.65 -13.43
N VAL A 248 0.48 -7.06 -12.94
CA VAL A 248 -0.20 -8.27 -13.42
C VAL A 248 -0.82 -8.00 -14.79
N PRO A 249 -0.61 -8.85 -15.81
CA PRO A 249 -1.25 -8.69 -17.10
C PRO A 249 -2.77 -8.74 -17.00
N VAL A 250 -3.45 -7.65 -17.39
CA VAL A 250 -4.91 -7.61 -17.44
C VAL A 250 -5.37 -8.13 -18.80
N LYS A 251 -6.07 -9.27 -18.82
CA LYS A 251 -6.74 -9.75 -20.04
C LYS A 251 -7.85 -8.75 -20.39
N LYS A 252 -7.78 -8.11 -21.56
CA LYS A 252 -8.88 -7.27 -22.06
C LYS A 252 -10.12 -8.16 -22.15
N SER A 253 -11.19 -7.80 -21.44
CA SER A 253 -12.49 -8.44 -21.63
C SER A 253 -12.94 -8.16 -23.06
N GLN A 254 -13.32 -9.22 -23.78
CA GLN A 254 -14.04 -9.11 -25.06
C GLN A 254 -15.42 -8.52 -24.82
#